data_AF-N9NJ94-F1
#
_entry.id   AF-N9NJ94-F1
#
_cell.length_a   1.000
_cell.length_b   1.000
_cell.length_c   1.000
_cell.angle_alpha   90.00
_cell.angle_beta   90.00
_cell.angle_gamma   90.00
#
_symmetry.space_group_name_H-M   'P 1'
#
loop_
_entity.id
_entity.type
_entity.pdbx_description
1 polymer ?
#
loop_
_entity_poly.entity_id
_entity_poly.type
_entity_poly.pdbx_seq_one_letter_code
_entity_poly.pdbx_strand_id
1 'polypeptide(L)'
;MILIIAVLAILLLIACYGWWNCYRSKQLVEAVSEFNKNAVNEIQIWLYEEKQTVEALKNELANLKAQPDQEFKELVQEQEDELGFGHHVKWRSHRKPTALTYQMHFDMDVNGQRILEELTVRFKRNAFTDNERETCRRLGRAEVVDFIINRINTANDPRYDESLELAHMEQNNE
;
A
#
# COMPACT_ATOMS: atom_id res chain seq x y z
N MET A 1 6.50 -94.80 9.92
CA MET A 1 7.59 -93.92 10.38
C MET A 1 7.84 -92.75 9.43
N ILE A 2 8.03 -92.98 8.12
CA ILE A 2 8.31 -91.91 7.14
C ILE A 2 7.21 -90.84 7.06
N LEU A 3 5.92 -91.24 7.03
CA LEU A 3 4.80 -90.29 6.99
C LEU A 3 4.69 -89.39 8.23
N ILE A 4 4.99 -89.94 9.41
CA ILE A 4 4.96 -89.18 10.68
C ILE A 4 6.08 -88.13 10.68
N ILE A 5 7.26 -88.50 10.18
CA ILE A 5 8.40 -87.58 10.04
C ILE A 5 8.08 -86.46 9.05
N ALA A 6 7.42 -86.78 7.93
CA ALA A 6 7.03 -85.79 6.93
C ALA A 6 6.02 -84.76 7.48
N VAL A 7 5.01 -85.21 8.23
CA VAL A 7 4.02 -84.31 8.85
C VAL A 7 4.67 -83.40 9.90
N LEU A 8 5.58 -83.93 10.72
CA LEU A 8 6.32 -83.13 11.70
C LEU A 8 7.22 -82.08 11.05
N ALA A 9 7.89 -82.42 9.94
CA ALA A 9 8.72 -81.47 9.20
C ALA A 9 7.89 -80.31 8.63
N ILE A 10 6.69 -80.58 8.10
CA ILE A 10 5.77 -79.55 7.58
C ILE A 10 5.30 -78.62 8.71
N LEU A 11 4.93 -79.18 9.87
CA LEU A 11 4.52 -78.37 11.03
C LEU A 11 5.65 -77.47 11.54
N LEU A 12 6.89 -77.97 11.53
CA LEU A 12 8.08 -77.20 11.92
C LEU A 12 8.35 -76.05 10.93
N LEU A 13 8.18 -76.29 9.63
CA LEU A 13 8.32 -75.23 8.61
C LEU A 13 7.25 -74.16 8.74
N ILE A 14 5.99 -74.53 9.02
CA ILE A 14 4.91 -73.58 9.25
C ILE A 14 5.19 -72.72 10.51
N ALA A 15 5.65 -73.34 11.59
CA ALA A 15 6.03 -72.63 12.81
C ALA A 15 7.21 -71.67 12.57
N CYS A 16 8.23 -72.12 11.82
CA CYS A 16 9.39 -71.29 11.47
C CYS A 16 8.99 -70.09 10.59
N TYR A 17 8.13 -70.32 9.60
CA TYR A 17 7.61 -69.26 8.72
C TYR A 17 6.74 -68.25 9.51
N GLY A 18 5.87 -68.74 10.40
CA GLY A 18 5.06 -67.88 11.28
C GLY A 18 5.92 -67.01 12.20
N TRP A 19 6.97 -67.59 12.78
CA TRP A 19 7.92 -66.86 13.62
C TRP A 19 8.69 -65.79 12.84
N TRP A 20 9.20 -66.14 11.65
CA TRP A 20 9.92 -65.21 10.79
C TRP A 20 9.04 -64.03 10.36
N ASN A 21 7.78 -64.30 10.00
CA ASN A 21 6.87 -63.24 9.56
C ASN A 21 6.50 -62.30 10.72
N CYS A 22 6.31 -62.85 11.93
CA CYS A 22 6.06 -62.06 13.13
C CYS A 22 7.29 -61.23 13.56
N TYR A 23 8.49 -61.79 13.42
CA TYR A 23 9.73 -61.07 13.68
C TYR A 23 9.92 -59.91 12.68
N ARG A 24 9.69 -60.17 11.38
CA ARG A 24 9.76 -59.16 10.33
C ARG A 24 8.72 -58.05 10.50
N SER A 25 7.49 -58.39 10.89
CA SER A 25 6.44 -57.40 11.13
C SER A 25 6.79 -56.49 12.30
N LYS A 26 7.37 -57.03 13.38
CA LYS A 26 7.82 -56.21 14.52
C LYS A 26 8.92 -55.22 14.13
N GLN A 27 9.95 -55.66 13.41
CA GLN A 27 11.00 -54.77 12.93
C GLN A 27 10.47 -53.64 12.05
N LEU A 28 9.50 -53.95 11.17
CA LEU A 28 8.90 -52.95 10.28
C LEU A 28 8.08 -51.92 11.07
N VAL A 29 7.32 -52.37 12.07
CA VAL A 29 6.55 -51.48 12.96
C VAL A 29 7.47 -50.57 13.77
N GLU A 30 8.58 -51.11 14.30
CA GLU A 30 9.57 -50.30 15.04
C GLU A 30 10.20 -49.24 14.15
N ALA A 31 10.68 -49.62 12.95
CA ALA A 31 11.29 -48.70 11.99
C ALA A 31 10.31 -47.59 11.54
N VAL A 32 9.05 -47.93 11.26
CA VAL A 32 8.01 -46.95 10.91
C VAL A 32 7.69 -46.04 12.10
N SER A 33 7.69 -46.58 13.33
CA SER A 33 7.43 -45.77 14.53
C SER A 33 8.55 -44.77 14.80
N GLU A 34 9.81 -45.14 14.58
CA GLU A 34 10.96 -44.26 14.72
C GLU A 34 10.96 -43.18 13.62
N PHE A 35 10.69 -43.58 12.38
CA PHE A 35 10.55 -42.63 11.28
C PHE A 35 9.44 -41.61 11.54
N ASN A 36 8.28 -42.05 12.02
CA ASN A 36 7.16 -41.17 12.33
C ASN A 36 7.49 -40.22 13.49
N LYS A 37 8.16 -40.70 14.54
CA LYS A 37 8.62 -39.84 15.65
C LYS A 37 9.59 -38.77 15.17
N ASN A 38 10.55 -39.12 14.31
CA ASN A 38 11.53 -38.18 13.79
C ASN A 38 10.87 -37.14 12.87
N ALA A 39 10.00 -37.57 11.95
CA ALA A 39 9.28 -36.65 11.06
C ALA A 39 8.38 -35.67 11.84
N VAL A 40 7.66 -36.15 12.87
CA VAL A 40 6.85 -35.29 13.73
C VAL A 40 7.72 -34.28 14.49
N ASN A 41 8.88 -34.70 14.99
CA ASN A 41 9.79 -33.81 15.71
C ASN A 41 10.38 -32.73 14.79
N GLU A 42 10.79 -33.09 13.58
CA GLU A 42 11.27 -32.12 12.57
C GLU A 42 10.20 -31.08 12.21
N ILE A 43 8.96 -31.52 12.01
CA ILE A 43 7.83 -30.62 11.73
C ILE A 43 7.59 -29.67 12.90
N GLN A 44 7.69 -30.16 14.14
CA GLN A 44 7.52 -29.33 15.34
C GLN A 44 8.62 -28.27 15.46
N ILE A 45 9.87 -28.63 15.20
CA ILE A 45 11.00 -27.71 15.22
C ILE A 45 10.80 -26.61 14.16
N TRP A 46 10.49 -27.01 12.93
CA TRP A 46 10.27 -26.07 11.83
C TRP A 46 9.12 -25.11 12.12
N LEU A 47 8.00 -25.61 12.65
CA LEU A 47 6.83 -24.79 12.98
C LEU A 47 7.11 -23.84 14.15
N TYR A 48 7.99 -24.21 15.08
CA TYR A 48 8.44 -23.33 16.15
C TYR A 48 9.33 -22.19 15.63
N GLU A 49 10.26 -22.50 14.74
CA GLU A 49 11.12 -21.49 14.09
C GLU A 49 10.30 -20.50 13.25
N GLU A 50 9.35 -20.99 12.45
CA GLU A 50 8.47 -20.12 11.65
C GLU A 50 7.61 -19.20 12.52
N LYS A 51 7.14 -19.68 13.68
CA LYS A 51 6.41 -18.81 14.62
C LYS A 51 7.29 -17.70 15.17
N GLN A 52 8.54 -17.98 15.52
CA GLN A 52 9.46 -16.97 16.03
C GLN A 52 9.77 -15.90 14.97
N THR A 53 9.97 -16.29 13.71
CA THR A 53 10.23 -15.34 12.62
C THR A 53 9.02 -14.45 12.36
N VAL A 54 7.81 -15.03 12.35
CA VAL A 54 6.57 -14.27 12.18
C VAL A 54 6.34 -13.30 13.34
N GLU A 55 6.63 -13.71 14.58
CA GLU A 55 6.53 -12.82 15.75
C GLU A 55 7.56 -11.69 15.70
N ALA A 56 8.80 -11.97 15.31
CA ALA A 56 9.84 -10.95 15.12
C ALA A 56 9.41 -9.91 14.06
N LEU A 57 8.96 -10.36 12.89
CA LEU A 57 8.48 -9.49 11.81
C LEU A 57 7.24 -8.68 12.23
N LYS A 58 6.31 -9.27 12.99
CA LYS A 58 5.16 -8.54 13.53
C LYS A 58 5.59 -7.43 14.49
N ASN A 59 6.59 -7.69 15.33
CA ASN A 59 7.12 -6.70 16.26
C ASN A 59 7.85 -5.58 15.52
N GLU A 60 8.63 -5.90 14.49
CA GLU A 60 9.27 -4.89 13.63
C GLU A 60 8.24 -4.01 12.92
N LEU A 61 7.18 -4.59 12.36
CA LEU A 61 6.08 -3.84 11.75
C LEU A 61 5.34 -2.96 12.77
N ALA A 62 5.12 -3.44 14.00
CA ALA A 62 4.51 -2.65 15.05
C ALA A 62 5.39 -1.45 15.44
N ASN A 63 6.70 -1.65 15.54
CA ASN A 63 7.65 -0.58 15.82
C ASN A 63 7.73 0.44 14.67
N LEU A 64 7.81 -0.02 13.41
CA LEU A 64 7.80 0.83 12.22
C LEU A 64 6.49 1.60 12.06
N LYS A 65 5.36 1.06 12.55
CA LYS A 65 4.08 1.77 12.58
C LYS A 65 3.99 2.78 13.71
N ALA A 66 4.62 2.50 14.86
CA ALA A 66 4.63 3.39 16.01
C ALA A 66 5.58 4.60 15.85
N GLN A 67 6.71 4.43 15.15
CA GLN A 67 7.67 5.51 14.86
C GLN A 67 7.06 6.73 14.16
N PRO A 68 6.34 6.62 13.02
CA PRO A 68 5.76 7.77 12.34
C PRO A 68 4.66 8.42 13.17
N ASP A 69 3.90 7.65 13.96
CA ASP A 69 2.84 8.19 14.81
C ASP A 69 3.41 8.99 16.01
N GLN A 70 4.54 8.57 16.57
CA GLN A 70 5.23 9.28 17.65
C GLN A 70 5.95 10.52 17.15
N GLU A 71 6.72 10.41 16.07
CA GLU A 71 7.43 11.53 15.45
C GLU A 71 6.44 12.59 14.93
N PHE A 72 5.32 12.16 14.33
CA PHE A 72 4.25 13.07 13.92
C PHE A 72 3.59 13.75 15.11
N LYS A 73 3.36 13.03 16.22
CA LYS A 73 2.72 13.60 17.41
C LYS A 73 3.61 14.59 18.14
N GLU A 74 4.92 14.31 18.23
CA GLU A 74 5.92 15.23 18.79
C GLU A 74 6.04 16.50 17.93
N LEU A 75 6.09 16.37 16.59
CA LEU A 75 6.10 17.52 15.68
C LEU A 75 4.81 18.35 15.72
N VAL A 76 3.65 17.71 15.93
CA VAL A 76 2.37 18.41 16.09
C VAL A 76 2.35 19.18 17.42
N GLN A 77 2.83 18.57 18.50
CA GLN A 77 2.82 19.15 19.83
C GLN A 77 3.82 20.32 19.95
N GLU A 78 5.04 20.17 19.42
CA GLU A 78 6.05 21.25 19.39
C GLU A 78 5.56 22.46 18.55
N GLN A 79 4.77 22.21 17.50
CA GLN A 79 4.21 23.26 16.64
C GLN A 79 2.95 23.94 17.21
N GLU A 80 2.13 23.24 18.00
CA GLU A 80 0.99 23.85 18.71
C GLU A 80 1.49 24.84 19.77
N ASP A 81 2.61 24.52 20.42
CA ASP A 81 3.25 25.39 21.41
C ASP A 81 3.91 26.64 20.80
N GLU A 82 4.44 26.58 19.57
CA GLU A 82 5.06 27.72 18.88
C GLU A 82 4.07 28.72 18.26
N LEU A 83 2.90 28.26 17.77
CA LEU A 83 2.03 29.08 16.91
C LEU A 83 0.83 29.72 17.61
N GLY A 84 0.51 29.30 18.85
CA GLY A 84 -0.61 29.83 19.62
C GLY A 84 -2.00 29.47 19.05
N PHE A 85 -3.05 29.71 19.85
CA PHE A 85 -4.42 29.31 19.55
C PHE A 85 -5.01 30.10 18.36
N GLY A 86 -5.12 29.44 17.20
CA GLY A 86 -5.82 29.92 16.02
C GLY A 86 -5.77 28.91 14.86
N HIS A 87 -6.82 28.85 14.03
CA HIS A 87 -6.83 27.99 12.84
C HIS A 87 -6.01 28.66 11.73
N HIS A 88 -4.69 28.50 11.77
CA HIS A 88 -3.78 29.08 10.80
C HIS A 88 -3.68 28.17 9.56
N VAL A 89 -3.99 28.70 8.38
CA VAL A 89 -3.76 28.00 7.10
C VAL A 89 -2.25 27.99 6.83
N LYS A 90 -1.61 26.84 7.08
CA LYS A 90 -0.19 26.64 6.75
C LYS A 90 -0.04 26.45 5.24
N TRP A 91 0.66 27.37 4.57
CA TRP A 91 1.07 27.21 3.18
C TRP A 91 2.23 26.20 3.13
N ARG A 92 1.94 24.94 2.80
CA ARG A 92 2.99 23.96 2.48
C ARG A 92 3.51 24.24 1.07
N SER A 93 4.83 24.14 0.89
CA SER A 93 5.46 24.20 -0.43
C SER A 93 5.08 22.94 -1.21
N HIS A 94 3.93 23.00 -1.89
CA HIS A 94 3.49 21.95 -2.79
C HIS A 94 4.10 22.19 -4.18
N ARG A 95 4.26 21.11 -4.96
CA ARG A 95 4.58 21.21 -6.39
C ARG A 95 3.56 22.15 -7.06
N LYS A 96 4.00 22.90 -8.08
CA LYS A 96 3.11 23.79 -8.83
C LYS A 96 1.92 22.98 -9.38
N PRO A 97 0.69 23.51 -9.29
CA PRO A 97 -0.50 22.78 -9.74
C PRO A 97 -0.47 22.57 -11.26
N THR A 98 -0.73 21.33 -11.69
CA THR A 98 -0.86 20.93 -13.11
C THR A 98 -2.22 21.32 -13.68
N ALA A 99 -2.36 21.34 -15.00
CA ALA A 99 -3.67 21.58 -15.63
C ALA A 99 -4.73 20.57 -15.17
N LEU A 100 -4.34 19.29 -14.98
CA LEU A 100 -5.21 18.25 -14.40
C LEU A 100 -5.70 18.61 -12.99
N THR A 101 -4.83 19.18 -12.15
CA THR A 101 -5.19 19.62 -10.80
C THR A 101 -6.30 20.69 -10.85
N TYR A 102 -6.24 21.62 -11.81
CA TYR A 102 -7.29 22.63 -12.00
C TYR A 102 -8.60 22.00 -12.48
N GLN A 103 -8.57 21.06 -13.42
CA GLN A 103 -9.76 20.36 -13.89
C GLN A 103 -10.43 19.58 -12.75
N MET A 104 -9.66 18.84 -11.97
CA MET A 104 -10.20 18.07 -10.84
C MET A 104 -10.91 18.98 -9.83
N HIS A 105 -10.33 20.12 -9.47
CA HIS A 105 -10.89 20.98 -8.43
C HIS A 105 -11.89 22.02 -8.89
N PHE A 106 -11.90 22.43 -10.17
CA PHE A 106 -12.82 23.46 -10.67
C PHE A 106 -13.85 22.96 -11.68
N ASP A 107 -13.60 21.84 -12.35
CA ASP A 107 -14.52 21.25 -13.34
C ASP A 107 -15.25 20.03 -12.76
N MET A 108 -14.57 19.14 -12.04
CA MET A 108 -15.19 17.93 -11.47
C MET A 108 -15.89 18.18 -10.13
N ASP A 109 -15.31 19.03 -9.28
CA ASP A 109 -15.86 19.35 -7.95
C ASP A 109 -16.96 20.44 -8.04
N VAL A 110 -18.15 20.12 -7.53
CA VAL A 110 -19.31 21.05 -7.50
C VAL A 110 -18.99 22.36 -6.77
N ASN A 111 -18.25 22.30 -5.67
CA ASN A 111 -17.87 23.51 -4.93
C ASN A 111 -16.89 24.38 -5.73
N GLY A 112 -16.01 23.76 -6.51
CA GLY A 112 -15.09 24.44 -7.41
C GLY A 112 -15.80 25.20 -8.52
N GLN A 113 -16.78 24.56 -9.15
CA GLN A 113 -17.63 25.19 -10.17
C GLN A 113 -18.32 26.44 -9.60
N ARG A 114 -18.92 26.34 -8.40
CA ARG A 114 -19.58 27.48 -7.73
C ARG A 114 -18.61 28.64 -7.46
N ILE A 115 -17.38 28.33 -7.04
CA ILE A 115 -16.33 29.35 -6.84
C ILE A 115 -15.95 29.97 -8.17
N LEU A 116 -15.75 29.18 -9.23
CA LEU A 116 -15.39 29.68 -10.55
C LEU A 116 -16.48 30.57 -11.16
N GLU A 117 -17.74 30.23 -10.98
CA GLU A 117 -18.89 31.06 -11.35
C GLU A 117 -18.88 32.39 -10.60
N GLU A 118 -18.67 32.38 -9.28
CA GLU A 118 -18.58 33.60 -8.48
C GLU A 118 -17.43 34.50 -8.96
N LEU A 119 -16.24 33.93 -9.18
CA LEU A 119 -15.07 34.66 -9.67
C LEU A 119 -15.34 35.26 -11.05
N THR A 120 -15.99 34.52 -11.93
CA THR A 120 -16.39 34.98 -13.26
C THR A 120 -17.34 36.18 -13.16
N VAL A 121 -18.39 36.08 -12.35
CA VAL A 121 -19.33 37.19 -12.14
C VAL A 121 -18.65 38.41 -11.53
N ARG A 122 -17.75 38.21 -10.57
CA ARG A 122 -17.07 39.28 -9.84
C ARG A 122 -16.04 40.02 -10.68
N PHE A 123 -15.30 39.32 -11.54
CA PHE A 123 -14.13 39.88 -12.22
C PHE A 123 -14.30 40.08 -13.73
N LYS A 124 -15.22 39.39 -14.41
CA LYS A 124 -15.39 39.49 -15.88
C LYS A 124 -16.56 40.37 -16.36
N ARG A 125 -17.44 40.83 -15.48
CA ARG A 125 -18.71 41.47 -15.89
C ARG A 125 -18.58 42.74 -16.74
N ASN A 126 -17.66 43.66 -16.41
CA ASN A 126 -17.53 44.94 -17.10
C ASN A 126 -16.07 45.44 -17.09
N ALA A 127 -15.30 45.05 -18.11
CA ALA A 127 -13.90 45.45 -18.24
C ALA A 127 -13.75 46.95 -18.57
N PHE A 128 -14.61 47.48 -19.42
CA PHE A 128 -14.47 48.84 -19.96
C PHE A 128 -15.14 49.89 -19.08
N THR A 129 -14.41 50.97 -18.84
CA THR A 129 -14.86 52.17 -18.11
C THR A 129 -14.33 53.44 -18.78
N ASP A 130 -14.88 54.59 -18.41
CA ASP A 130 -14.46 55.91 -18.92
C ASP A 130 -12.99 56.25 -18.59
N ASN A 131 -12.37 55.55 -17.63
CA ASN A 131 -10.97 55.72 -17.26
C ASN A 131 -10.14 54.53 -17.76
N GLU A 132 -9.21 54.77 -18.69
CA GLU A 132 -8.32 53.75 -19.25
C GLU A 132 -7.55 52.97 -18.18
N ARG A 133 -7.09 53.65 -17.11
CA ARG A 133 -6.33 52.98 -16.04
C ARG A 133 -7.18 51.97 -15.27
N GLU A 134 -8.44 52.30 -15.03
CA GLU A 134 -9.37 51.40 -14.35
C GLU A 134 -9.77 50.24 -15.27
N THR A 135 -9.91 50.50 -16.58
CA THR A 135 -10.11 49.45 -17.59
C THR A 135 -8.95 48.45 -17.59
N CYS A 136 -7.69 48.90 -17.64
CA CYS A 136 -6.52 48.03 -17.57
C CYS A 136 -6.47 47.22 -16.28
N ARG A 137 -6.83 47.83 -15.13
CA ARG A 137 -6.89 47.13 -13.85
C ARG A 137 -7.95 46.03 -13.85
N ARG A 138 -9.12 46.28 -14.45
CA ARG A 138 -10.20 45.29 -14.54
C ARG A 138 -9.86 44.14 -15.48
N LEU A 139 -9.22 44.43 -16.61
CA LEU A 139 -8.70 43.41 -17.53
C LEU A 139 -7.66 42.50 -16.84
N GLY A 140 -6.71 43.07 -16.10
CA GLY A 140 -5.72 42.26 -15.38
C GLY A 140 -6.32 41.37 -14.27
N ARG A 141 -7.46 41.77 -13.69
CA ARG A 141 -8.21 40.90 -12.76
C ARG A 141 -8.95 39.78 -13.46
N ALA A 142 -9.52 40.05 -14.64
CA ALA A 142 -10.18 39.06 -15.47
C ALA A 142 -9.21 37.99 -15.97
N GLU A 143 -7.97 38.37 -16.27
CA GLU A 143 -6.90 37.48 -16.74
C GLU A 143 -6.65 36.29 -15.79
N VAL A 144 -6.78 36.48 -14.47
CA VAL A 144 -6.63 35.38 -13.50
C VAL A 144 -7.72 34.33 -13.68
N VAL A 145 -8.95 34.75 -13.98
CA VAL A 145 -10.07 33.83 -14.25
C VAL A 145 -9.88 33.16 -15.61
N ASP A 146 -9.40 33.90 -16.61
CA ASP A 146 -9.04 33.35 -17.92
C ASP A 146 -7.94 32.28 -17.80
N PHE A 147 -6.94 32.51 -16.95
CA PHE A 147 -5.88 31.55 -16.68
C PHE A 147 -6.43 30.22 -16.16
N ILE A 148 -7.31 30.26 -15.15
CA ILE A 148 -7.92 29.04 -14.57
C ILE A 148 -8.72 28.29 -15.65
N ILE A 149 -9.56 28.99 -16.40
CA ILE A 149 -10.36 28.39 -17.48
C ILE A 149 -9.46 27.78 -18.55
N ASN A 150 -8.38 28.46 -18.92
CA ASN A 150 -7.43 27.94 -19.90
C ASN A 150 -6.76 26.65 -19.39
N ARG A 151 -6.37 26.57 -18.12
CA ARG A 151 -5.83 25.35 -17.52
C ARG A 151 -6.80 24.18 -17.57
N ILE A 152 -8.08 24.43 -17.26
CA ILE A 152 -9.14 23.42 -17.37
C ILE A 152 -9.28 22.96 -18.82
N ASN A 153 -9.30 23.90 -19.78
CA ASN A 153 -9.39 23.58 -21.20
C ASN A 153 -8.18 22.79 -21.71
N THR A 154 -6.97 23.10 -21.25
CA THR A 154 -5.77 22.33 -21.57
C THR A 154 -5.91 20.89 -21.10
N ALA A 155 -6.40 20.66 -19.87
CA ALA A 155 -6.59 19.32 -19.33
C ALA A 155 -7.69 18.53 -20.06
N ASN A 156 -8.71 19.23 -20.57
CA ASN A 156 -9.79 18.66 -21.36
C ASN A 156 -9.41 18.31 -22.82
N ASP A 157 -8.23 18.74 -23.31
CA ASP A 157 -7.76 18.37 -24.64
C ASP A 157 -7.40 16.86 -24.66
N PRO A 158 -7.92 16.05 -25.61
CA PRO A 158 -7.56 14.63 -25.74
C PRO A 158 -6.06 14.36 -25.94
N ARG A 159 -5.29 15.39 -26.32
CA ARG A 159 -3.83 15.29 -26.54
C ARG A 159 -3.01 15.64 -25.30
N TYR A 160 -3.65 16.03 -24.20
CA TYR A 160 -2.99 16.40 -22.98
C TYR A 160 -2.36 15.19 -22.27
N ASP A 161 -1.12 15.36 -21.82
CA ASP A 161 -0.39 14.40 -21.01
C ASP A 161 0.27 15.16 -19.84
N GLU A 162 -0.12 14.80 -18.62
CA GLU A 162 0.40 15.41 -17.39
C GLU A 162 1.91 15.19 -17.23
N SER A 163 2.43 14.05 -17.69
CA SER A 163 3.85 13.73 -17.54
C SER A 163 4.75 14.68 -18.33
N LEU A 164 4.30 15.10 -19.51
CA LEU A 164 4.98 16.10 -20.33
C LEU A 164 4.93 17.49 -19.69
N GLU A 165 3.81 17.87 -19.10
CA GLU A 165 3.68 19.16 -18.39
C GLU A 165 4.63 19.22 -17.18
N LEU A 166 4.69 18.14 -16.38
CA LEU A 166 5.61 18.05 -15.26
C LEU A 166 7.07 18.13 -15.71
N ALA A 167 7.45 17.44 -16.78
CA ALA A 167 8.80 17.52 -17.34
C ALA A 167 9.17 18.95 -17.79
N HIS A 168 8.24 19.67 -18.43
CA HIS A 168 8.44 21.08 -18.78
C HIS A 168 8.51 22.01 -17.56
N MET A 169 7.76 21.73 -16.50
CA MET A 169 7.83 22.50 -15.25
C MET A 169 9.16 22.28 -14.53
N GLU A 170 9.71 21.07 -14.56
CA GLU A 170 11.01 20.74 -13.98
C GLU A 170 12.16 21.43 -14.75
N GLN A 171 12.09 21.44 -16.09
CA GLN A 171 13.08 22.15 -16.93
C GLN A 171 13.08 23.67 -16.76
N ASN A 172 11.92 24.29 -16.48
CA ASN A 172 11.79 25.74 -16.34
C ASN A 172 11.97 26.24 -14.89
N ASN A 173 12.27 25.36 -13.93
CA ASN A 173 12.51 25.72 -12.54
C ASN A 173 14.03 25.82 -12.19
N GLU A 174 14.92 25.86 -13.19
CA GLU A 174 16.32 26.31 -13.06
C GLU A 174 16.46 27.83 -13.21
#